data_AF-A0A7X7L6R9-F1
#
_entry.id   AF-A0A7X7L6R9-F1
#
_cell.length_a   1.000
_cell.length_b   1.000
_cell.length_c   1.000
_cell.angle_alpha   90.00
_cell.angle_beta   90.00
_cell.angle_gamma   90.00
#
_symmetry.space_group_name_H-M   'P 1'
#
loop_
_entity.id
_entity.type
_entity.pdbx_description
1 polymer ?
#
loop_
_entity_poly.entity_id
_entity_poly.type
_entity_poly.pdbx_seq_one_letter_code
_entity_poly.pdbx_strand_id
1 'polypeptide(L)'
;MLLETLAYGKPETFGSNKTRNPIISNIHKSLSEADDLMQPFINTVRQCSLDNNIPALVHVDFNDISEGIYKWSDVKKVLKEKIGWQESSFKNKGLHTSCNIESCKEYSQFKAFYDMKSEIIPFSAIELCVAVNMGNISREDAIREIREHSGFSNIPPYETKQMMESFK
;
A
#
# COMPACT_ATOMS: atom_id res chain seq x y z
N MET A 1 3.05 -10.90 -11.82
CA MET A 1 2.65 -9.68 -12.57
C MET A 1 3.95 -9.03 -13.02
N LEU A 2 4.21 -8.98 -14.32
CA LEU A 2 5.47 -8.42 -14.85
C LEU A 2 5.46 -6.90 -14.69
N LEU A 3 6.61 -6.28 -14.41
CA LEU A 3 6.74 -4.82 -14.27
C LEU A 3 6.19 -4.08 -15.51
N GLU A 4 6.39 -4.70 -16.67
CA GLU A 4 5.88 -4.30 -17.99
C GLU A 4 4.35 -4.27 -18.04
N THR A 5 3.67 -5.17 -17.32
CA THR A 5 2.21 -5.19 -17.22
C THR A 5 1.66 -4.00 -16.44
N LEU A 6 2.41 -3.52 -15.45
CA LEU A 6 2.10 -2.31 -14.67
C LEU A 6 2.48 -1.04 -15.43
N ALA A 7 3.62 -1.04 -16.14
CA ALA A 7 4.11 0.10 -16.90
C ALA A 7 3.29 0.36 -18.17
N TYR A 8 2.96 -0.68 -18.95
CA TYR A 8 2.42 -0.51 -20.30
C TYR A 8 0.91 -0.71 -20.39
N GLY A 9 0.26 -1.18 -19.33
CA GLY A 9 -1.19 -1.39 -19.30
C GLY A 9 -1.64 -2.50 -20.25
N LYS A 10 -2.08 -3.62 -19.66
CA LYS A 10 -2.63 -4.85 -20.30
C LYS A 10 -1.74 -5.50 -21.39
N PRO A 11 -1.36 -6.78 -21.22
CA PRO A 11 -1.10 -7.64 -22.36
C PRO A 11 -2.41 -7.77 -23.15
N GLU A 12 -2.34 -7.66 -24.48
CA GLU A 12 -3.49 -7.78 -25.39
C GLU A 12 -4.30 -9.08 -25.24
N THR A 13 -3.79 -10.05 -24.48
CA THR A 13 -4.34 -11.40 -24.30
C THR A 13 -5.20 -11.61 -23.05
N PHE A 14 -5.52 -10.58 -22.26
CA PHE A 14 -6.59 -10.70 -21.25
C PHE A 14 -7.96 -10.70 -21.94
N GLY A 15 -8.36 -11.91 -22.38
CA GLY A 15 -9.51 -12.20 -23.21
C GLY A 15 -10.87 -11.82 -22.62
N SER A 16 -11.77 -11.52 -23.56
CA SER A 16 -13.23 -11.63 -23.51
C SER A 16 -13.92 -11.40 -22.16
N ASN A 17 -14.53 -10.22 -21.97
CA ASN A 17 -15.85 -9.92 -21.39
C ASN A 17 -16.45 -10.74 -20.20
N LYS A 18 -15.76 -11.65 -19.51
CA LYS A 18 -16.38 -12.56 -18.53
C LYS A 18 -15.74 -12.59 -17.14
N THR A 19 -14.64 -11.90 -16.93
CA THR A 19 -14.06 -11.70 -15.58
C THR A 19 -13.68 -10.24 -15.40
N ARG A 20 -14.67 -9.43 -15.02
CA ARG A 20 -14.44 -8.09 -14.48
C ARG A 20 -13.77 -8.27 -13.12
N ASN A 21 -12.45 -8.35 -13.06
CA ASN A 21 -11.73 -8.32 -11.79
C ASN A 21 -11.67 -6.84 -11.33
N PRO A 22 -12.42 -6.44 -10.30
CA PRO A 22 -12.51 -5.04 -9.88
C PRO A 22 -11.16 -4.48 -9.44
N ILE A 23 -10.29 -5.33 -8.89
CA ILE A 23 -8.95 -4.95 -8.42
C ILE A 23 -8.08 -4.53 -9.61
N ILE A 24 -8.03 -5.36 -10.65
CA ILE A 24 -7.23 -5.05 -11.84
C ILE A 24 -7.77 -3.83 -12.58
N SER A 25 -9.09 -3.68 -12.68
CA SER A 25 -9.68 -2.49 -13.29
C SER A 25 -9.43 -1.21 -12.48
N ASN A 26 -9.45 -1.30 -11.15
CA ASN A 26 -9.18 -0.16 -10.28
C ASN A 26 -7.71 0.26 -10.35
N ILE A 27 -6.78 -0.69 -10.31
CA ILE A 27 -5.35 -0.42 -10.47
C ILE A 27 -5.10 0.30 -11.80
N HIS A 28 -5.63 -0.23 -12.89
CA HIS A 28 -5.46 0.39 -14.21
C HIS A 28 -6.04 1.80 -14.26
N LYS A 29 -7.25 2.00 -13.73
CA LYS A 29 -7.90 3.31 -13.71
C LYS A 29 -7.09 4.32 -12.88
N SER A 30 -6.65 3.94 -11.68
CA SER A 30 -5.84 4.81 -10.83
C SER A 30 -4.49 5.14 -11.44
N LEU A 31 -3.83 4.19 -12.12
CA LEU A 31 -2.58 4.47 -12.83
C LEU A 31 -2.79 5.42 -14.01
N SER A 32 -3.89 5.28 -14.76
CA SER A 32 -4.23 6.20 -15.86
C SER A 32 -4.62 7.62 -15.41
N GLU A 33 -4.93 7.81 -14.14
CA GLU A 33 -5.21 9.14 -13.55
C GLU A 33 -3.92 9.88 -13.15
N ALA A 34 -2.75 9.22 -13.25
CA ALA A 34 -1.45 9.75 -12.85
C ALA A 34 -0.47 9.80 -14.04
N ASP A 35 -0.91 10.34 -15.18
CA ASP A 35 -0.14 10.37 -16.43
C ASP A 35 1.25 11.00 -16.27
N ASP A 36 1.37 12.05 -15.46
CA ASP A 36 2.64 12.76 -15.18
C ASP A 36 3.68 11.86 -14.47
N LEU A 37 3.23 10.83 -13.74
CA LEU A 37 4.11 9.84 -13.10
C LEU A 37 4.36 8.63 -14.01
N MET A 38 3.35 8.25 -14.78
CA MET A 38 3.40 7.07 -15.64
C MET A 38 4.30 7.26 -16.86
N GLN A 39 4.34 8.44 -17.49
CA GLN A 39 5.20 8.67 -18.66
C GLN A 39 6.70 8.58 -18.33
N PRO A 40 7.21 9.23 -17.25
CA PRO A 40 8.59 9.03 -16.80
C PRO A 40 8.89 7.57 -16.47
N PHE A 41 7.97 6.87 -15.81
CA PHE A 41 8.13 5.46 -15.45
C PHE A 41 8.26 4.57 -16.70
N ILE A 42 7.34 4.70 -17.66
CA ILE A 42 7.36 3.99 -18.95
C ILE A 42 8.68 4.20 -19.68
N ASN A 43 9.12 5.46 -19.78
CA ASN A 43 10.37 5.80 -20.46
C ASN A 43 11.59 5.20 -19.75
N THR A 44 11.59 5.21 -18.42
CA THR A 44 12.66 4.59 -17.63
C THR A 44 12.71 3.08 -17.85
N VAL A 45 11.57 2.38 -17.80
CA VAL A 45 11.52 0.93 -18.07
C VAL A 45 12.01 0.62 -19.49
N ARG A 46 11.61 1.41 -20.48
CA ARG A 46 12.09 1.25 -21.88
C ARG A 46 13.60 1.43 -21.97
N GLN A 47 14.13 2.51 -21.38
CA GLN A 47 15.55 2.81 -21.42
C GLN A 47 16.38 1.72 -20.74
N CYS A 48 15.96 1.26 -19.56
CA CYS A 48 16.60 0.16 -18.84
C CYS A 48 16.63 -1.15 -19.64
N SER A 49 15.56 -1.43 -20.41
CA SER A 49 15.50 -2.60 -21.30
C SER A 49 16.49 -2.49 -22.47
N LEU A 50 16.63 -1.30 -23.06
CA LEU A 50 17.58 -1.02 -24.13
C LEU A 50 19.04 -1.07 -23.65
N ASP A 51 19.32 -0.50 -22.48
CA ASP A 51 20.68 -0.41 -21.91
C ASP A 51 21.12 -1.70 -21.23
N ASN A 52 20.25 -2.72 -21.19
CA ASN A 52 20.42 -3.96 -20.42
C ASN A 52 20.72 -3.69 -18.92
N ASN A 53 20.26 -2.54 -18.42
CA ASN A 53 20.40 -2.06 -17.04
C ASN A 53 19.04 -2.16 -16.34
N ILE A 54 18.50 -3.38 -16.30
CA ILE A 54 17.18 -3.66 -15.76
C ILE A 54 17.22 -3.50 -14.23
N PRO A 55 16.37 -2.64 -13.63
CA PRO A 55 16.28 -2.52 -12.18
C PRO A 55 15.99 -3.89 -11.57
N ALA A 56 16.85 -4.32 -10.65
CA ALA A 56 16.62 -5.56 -9.92
C ALA A 56 15.44 -5.37 -8.97
N LEU A 57 14.39 -6.16 -9.15
CA LEU A 57 13.37 -6.32 -8.12
C LEU A 57 13.92 -7.24 -7.04
N VAL A 58 14.53 -6.63 -6.02
CA VAL A 58 15.05 -7.38 -4.87
C VAL A 58 13.90 -7.65 -3.91
N HIS A 59 13.50 -8.91 -3.81
CA HIS A 59 12.61 -9.35 -2.75
C HIS A 59 13.42 -9.54 -1.47
N VAL A 60 12.98 -8.89 -0.39
CA VAL A 60 13.53 -9.08 0.95
C VAL A 60 12.54 -9.93 1.72
N ASP A 61 12.97 -11.13 2.14
CA ASP A 61 12.15 -11.98 2.99
C ASP A 61 12.20 -11.45 4.43
N PHE A 62 11.12 -10.80 4.85
CA PHE A 62 11.05 -10.26 6.19
C PHE A 62 10.78 -11.31 7.27
N ASN A 63 10.27 -12.51 6.93
CA ASN A 63 10.15 -13.60 7.90
C ASN A 63 11.55 -14.12 8.27
N ASP A 64 12.45 -14.26 7.31
CA ASP A 64 13.83 -14.66 7.55
C ASP A 64 14.54 -13.66 8.49
N ILE A 65 14.32 -12.36 8.27
CA ILE A 65 14.85 -11.29 9.13
C ILE A 65 14.31 -11.35 10.57
N SER A 66 13.17 -12.00 10.81
CA SER A 66 12.46 -12.02 12.10
C SER A 66 12.22 -13.43 12.63
N GLU A 67 13.22 -14.30 12.47
CA GLU A 67 13.24 -15.65 13.06
C GLU A 67 12.03 -16.52 12.65
N GLY A 68 11.55 -16.34 11.42
CA GLY A 68 10.45 -17.11 10.83
C GLY A 68 9.06 -16.53 11.04
N ILE A 69 8.91 -15.41 11.79
CA ILE A 69 7.63 -14.72 11.96
C ILE A 69 7.83 -13.23 11.75
N TYR A 70 7.28 -12.68 10.67
CA TYR A 70 7.32 -11.25 10.35
C TYR A 70 6.96 -10.36 11.55
N LYS A 71 7.98 -9.75 12.16
CA LYS A 71 7.84 -8.77 13.24
C LYS A 71 8.39 -7.42 12.79
N TRP A 72 7.51 -6.43 12.76
CA TRP A 72 7.85 -5.11 12.25
C TRP A 72 8.95 -4.40 13.05
N SER A 73 9.02 -4.64 14.37
CA SER A 73 10.12 -4.12 15.22
C SER A 73 11.49 -4.54 14.71
N ASP A 74 11.60 -5.79 14.27
CA ASP A 74 12.87 -6.42 13.91
C ASP A 74 13.29 -5.94 12.52
N VAL A 75 12.34 -5.82 11.60
CA VAL A 75 12.56 -5.21 10.29
C VAL A 75 12.96 -3.74 10.42
N LYS A 76 12.28 -2.93 11.26
CA LYS A 76 12.65 -1.53 11.49
C LYS A 76 14.06 -1.39 12.02
N LYS A 77 14.47 -2.28 12.93
CA LYS A 77 15.85 -2.34 13.44
C LYS A 77 16.84 -2.56 12.30
N VAL A 78 16.61 -3.55 11.44
CA VAL A 78 17.48 -3.83 10.29
C VAL A 78 17.53 -2.66 9.31
N LEU A 79 16.40 -2.05 8.96
CA LEU A 79 16.36 -0.89 8.05
C LEU A 79 17.15 0.29 8.62
N LYS A 80 17.02 0.57 9.92
CA LYS A 80 17.77 1.64 10.59
C LYS A 80 19.27 1.36 10.60
N GLU A 81 19.67 0.13 10.93
CA GLU A 81 21.08 -0.27 11.04
C GLU A 81 21.78 -0.37 9.67
N LYS A 82 21.09 -0.88 8.64
CA LYS A 82 21.72 -1.21 7.35
C LYS A 82 21.69 -0.06 6.36
N ILE A 83 20.61 0.72 6.32
CA ILE A 83 20.43 1.77 5.30
C ILE A 83 20.15 3.14 5.92
N GLY A 84 20.28 3.27 7.25
CA GLY A 84 20.08 4.55 7.94
C GLY A 84 18.63 5.05 7.87
N TRP A 85 17.65 4.14 7.71
CA TRP A 85 16.25 4.52 7.63
C TRP A 85 15.81 5.27 8.91
N GLN A 86 15.16 6.41 8.72
CA GLN A 86 14.65 7.25 9.81
C GLN A 86 13.15 7.04 9.94
N GLU A 87 12.73 6.62 11.13
CA GLU A 87 11.32 6.47 11.47
C GLU A 87 10.63 7.86 11.55
N SER A 88 9.33 7.92 11.26
CA SER A 88 8.56 9.13 11.47
C SER A 88 8.52 9.49 12.96
N SER A 89 8.29 10.77 13.28
CA SER A 89 8.23 11.26 14.66
C SER A 89 7.08 10.66 15.50
N PHE A 90 6.16 9.92 14.86
CA PHE A 90 5.05 9.24 15.50
C PHE A 90 5.50 7.88 16.04
N LYS A 91 5.63 7.79 17.37
CA LYS A 91 5.98 6.53 18.05
C LYS A 91 4.85 5.50 17.85
N ASN A 92 5.24 4.24 17.64
CA ASN A 92 4.37 3.05 17.62
C ASN A 92 3.46 2.85 16.40
N LYS A 93 3.69 3.52 15.27
CA LYS A 93 3.00 3.21 14.01
C LYS A 93 3.50 1.92 13.35
N GLY A 94 2.58 1.09 12.88
CA GLY A 94 2.83 -0.06 12.00
C GLY A 94 3.34 0.36 10.61
N LEU A 95 3.82 -0.59 9.79
CA LEU A 95 4.25 -0.32 8.41
C LEU A 95 3.11 0.27 7.58
N HIS A 96 1.90 -0.27 7.77
CA HIS A 96 0.69 0.13 7.05
C HIS A 96 0.29 1.58 7.40
N THR A 97 0.48 2.02 8.65
CA THR A 97 0.15 3.39 9.09
C THR A 97 1.30 4.38 9.09
N SER A 98 2.50 3.96 8.66
CA SER A 98 3.70 4.82 8.65
C SER A 98 3.57 6.03 7.73
N CYS A 99 2.67 5.98 6.75
CA CYS A 99 2.38 7.10 5.87
C CYS A 99 1.40 8.07 6.53
N ASN A 100 1.67 9.38 6.43
CA ASN A 100 0.77 10.41 6.97
C ASN A 100 -0.62 10.37 6.31
N ILE A 101 -0.72 9.86 5.08
CA ILE A 101 -2.00 9.77 4.35
C ILE A 101 -2.80 8.50 4.67
N GLU A 102 -2.29 7.59 5.49
CA GLU A 102 -2.94 6.30 5.71
C GLU A 102 -4.35 6.45 6.30
N SER A 103 -4.50 7.33 7.29
CA SER A 103 -5.80 7.68 7.88
C SER A 103 -6.80 8.13 6.82
N CYS A 104 -6.37 8.96 5.88
CA CYS A 104 -7.19 9.42 4.76
C CYS A 104 -7.57 8.27 3.83
N LYS A 105 -6.62 7.38 3.49
CA LYS A 105 -6.87 6.22 2.61
C LYS A 105 -7.93 5.31 3.21
N GLU A 106 -7.74 4.93 4.47
CA GLU A 106 -8.67 4.06 5.19
C GLU A 106 -10.03 4.71 5.39
N TYR A 107 -10.08 6.01 5.69
CA TYR A 107 -11.33 6.76 5.79
C TYR A 107 -12.11 6.70 4.47
N SER A 108 -11.45 6.95 3.34
CA SER A 108 -12.11 6.89 2.02
C SER A 108 -12.64 5.50 1.70
N GLN A 109 -11.86 4.44 1.99
CA GLN A 109 -12.32 3.05 1.80
C GLN A 109 -13.49 2.71 2.72
N PHE A 110 -13.40 3.09 4.00
CA PHE A 110 -14.44 2.88 5.00
C PHE A 110 -15.73 3.58 4.61
N LYS A 111 -15.68 4.88 4.26
CA LYS A 111 -16.87 5.64 3.85
C LYS A 111 -17.50 5.08 2.59
N ALA A 112 -16.71 4.66 1.60
CA ALA A 112 -17.24 4.04 0.40
C ALA A 112 -17.95 2.71 0.69
N PHE A 113 -17.39 1.88 1.56
CA PHE A 113 -18.01 0.63 1.99
C PHE A 113 -19.27 0.88 2.83
N TYR A 114 -19.20 1.77 3.83
CA TYR A 114 -20.31 2.14 4.71
C TYR A 114 -21.50 2.72 3.95
N ASP A 115 -21.24 3.58 2.96
CA ASP A 115 -22.27 4.18 2.11
C ASP A 115 -22.76 3.24 0.99
N MET A 116 -22.34 1.96 0.98
CA MET A 116 -22.68 0.95 -0.04
C MET A 116 -22.26 1.34 -1.47
N LYS A 117 -21.22 2.17 -1.60
CA LYS A 117 -20.63 2.57 -2.90
C LYS A 117 -19.51 1.62 -3.35
N SER A 118 -19.08 0.72 -2.47
CA SER A 118 -18.04 -0.28 -2.72
C SER A 118 -18.36 -1.55 -1.95
N GLU A 119 -18.13 -2.71 -2.58
CA GLU A 119 -18.18 -4.03 -1.94
C GLU A 119 -16.85 -4.42 -1.28
N ILE A 120 -15.81 -3.58 -1.46
CA ILE A 120 -14.47 -3.82 -0.94
C ILE A 120 -14.42 -3.37 0.52
N ILE A 121 -14.26 -4.33 1.42
CA ILE A 121 -13.98 -4.08 2.84
C ILE A 121 -12.60 -3.40 2.96
N PRO A 122 -12.45 -2.37 3.80
CA PRO A 122 -11.15 -1.78 4.09
C PRO A 122 -10.14 -2.83 4.54
N PHE A 123 -9.02 -2.92 3.82
CA PHE A 123 -8.10 -4.05 3.95
C PHE A 123 -7.51 -4.20 5.35
N SER A 124 -7.20 -3.07 6.00
CA SER A 124 -6.60 -3.04 7.33
C SER A 124 -7.48 -3.65 8.43
N ALA A 125 -8.82 -3.64 8.27
CA ALA A 125 -9.73 -4.28 9.21
C ALA A 125 -9.54 -5.81 9.27
N ILE A 126 -9.20 -6.43 8.13
CA ILE A 126 -8.94 -7.87 8.03
C ILE A 126 -7.48 -8.15 8.37
N GLU A 127 -6.56 -7.35 7.82
CA GLU A 127 -5.11 -7.51 7.97
C GLU A 127 -4.67 -7.52 9.44
N LEU A 128 -5.17 -6.59 10.26
CA LEU A 128 -4.80 -6.54 11.67
C LEU A 128 -5.30 -7.78 12.44
N CYS A 129 -6.47 -8.31 12.10
CA CYS A 129 -6.98 -9.53 12.72
C CYS A 129 -6.11 -10.75 12.35
N VAL A 130 -5.71 -10.84 11.10
CA VAL A 130 -4.80 -11.90 10.61
C VAL A 130 -3.43 -11.78 11.26
N ALA A 131 -2.87 -10.57 11.33
CA ALA A 131 -1.57 -10.29 11.95
C ALA A 131 -1.54 -10.64 13.44
N VAL A 132 -2.63 -10.40 14.18
CA VAL A 132 -2.75 -10.87 15.57
C VAL A 132 -2.76 -12.39 15.63
N ASN A 133 -3.57 -13.05 14.79
CA ASN A 133 -3.69 -14.51 14.79
C ASN A 133 -2.39 -15.23 14.39
N MET A 134 -1.61 -14.62 13.51
CA MET A 134 -0.30 -15.11 13.07
C MET A 134 0.85 -14.73 14.03
N GLY A 135 0.57 -13.98 15.10
CA GLY A 135 1.55 -13.59 16.11
C GLY A 135 2.51 -12.49 15.67
N ASN A 136 2.21 -11.78 14.58
CA ASN A 136 3.01 -10.65 14.08
C ASN A 136 2.92 -9.43 15.01
N ILE A 137 1.75 -9.21 15.61
CA ILE A 137 1.47 -8.11 16.54
C ILE A 137 0.62 -8.61 17.71
N SER A 138 0.72 -7.93 18.86
CA SER A 138 -0.19 -8.22 19.98
C SER A 138 -1.61 -7.71 19.68
N ARG A 139 -2.59 -8.28 20.38
CA ARG A 139 -3.98 -7.81 20.31
C ARG A 139 -4.08 -6.35 20.76
N GLU A 140 -3.35 -5.98 21.79
CA GLU A 140 -3.33 -4.64 22.37
C GLU A 140 -2.75 -3.62 21.39
N ASP A 141 -1.68 -3.99 20.69
CA ASP A 141 -1.09 -3.16 19.65
C ASP A 141 -2.04 -3.00 18.46
N ALA A 142 -2.73 -4.06 18.04
CA ALA A 142 -3.73 -3.98 16.97
C ALA A 142 -4.91 -3.07 17.34
N ILE A 143 -5.42 -3.17 18.58
CA ILE A 143 -6.49 -2.29 19.08
C ILE A 143 -6.02 -0.83 19.11
N ARG A 144 -4.78 -0.59 19.55
CA ARG A 144 -4.20 0.75 19.58
C ARG A 144 -4.06 1.32 18.17
N GLU A 145 -3.56 0.53 17.22
CA GLU A 145 -3.43 0.92 15.81
C GLU A 145 -4.79 1.36 15.23
N ILE A 146 -5.85 0.54 15.44
CA ILE A 146 -7.21 0.87 15.00
C ILE A 146 -7.69 2.18 15.64
N ARG A 147 -7.45 2.36 16.94
CA ARG A 147 -7.98 3.52 17.66
C ARG A 147 -7.25 4.83 17.31
N GLU A 148 -5.94 4.77 17.16
CA GLU A 148 -5.08 5.97 17.16
C GLU A 148 -4.53 6.32 15.78
N HIS A 149 -4.45 5.35 14.88
CA HIS A 149 -3.74 5.51 13.61
C HIS A 149 -4.58 5.16 12.38
N SER A 150 -5.77 4.57 12.58
CA SER A 150 -6.66 4.23 11.48
C SER A 150 -7.61 5.35 11.07
N GLY A 151 -8.16 5.22 9.85
CA GLY A 151 -9.19 6.09 9.29
C GLY A 151 -10.63 5.65 9.58
N PHE A 152 -10.87 4.67 10.47
CA PHE A 152 -12.21 4.12 10.75
C PHE A 152 -13.09 5.07 11.57
N SER A 153 -13.48 6.19 10.95
CA SER A 153 -14.27 7.25 11.56
C SER A 153 -15.33 7.76 10.59
N ASN A 154 -16.43 8.29 11.14
CA ASN A 154 -17.42 9.02 10.35
C ASN A 154 -16.98 10.46 10.03
N ILE A 155 -15.94 10.95 10.71
CA ILE A 155 -15.38 12.29 10.54
C ILE A 155 -14.13 12.17 9.68
N PRO A 156 -13.99 12.98 8.61
CA PRO A 156 -12.80 12.96 7.77
C PRO A 156 -11.56 13.34 8.60
N PRO A 157 -10.46 12.57 8.52
CA PRO A 157 -9.21 12.93 9.17
C PRO A 157 -8.62 14.20 8.55
N TYR A 158 -7.73 14.87 9.31
CA TYR A 158 -7.14 16.15 8.89
C TYR A 158 -6.43 16.04 7.53
N GLU A 159 -5.76 14.92 7.29
CA GLU A 159 -5.00 14.66 6.08
C GLU A 159 -5.89 14.57 4.83
N THR A 160 -7.19 14.30 4.98
CA THR A 160 -8.16 14.37 3.86
C THR A 160 -8.23 15.77 3.27
N LYS A 161 -8.19 16.81 4.11
CA LYS A 161 -8.18 18.20 3.61
C LYS A 161 -6.90 18.50 2.84
N GLN A 162 -5.74 18.09 3.37
CA GLN A 162 -4.45 18.28 2.71
C GLN A 162 -4.39 17.58 1.34
N MET A 163 -4.92 16.35 1.26
CA MET A 163 -5.02 15.62 0.00
C MET A 163 -5.90 16.37 -1.01
N MET A 164 -7.10 16.83 -0.62
CA MET A 164 -7.99 17.57 -1.51
C MET A 164 -7.41 18.89 -2.00
N GLU A 165 -6.58 19.56 -1.20
CA GLU A 165 -5.88 20.79 -1.59
C GLU A 165 -4.73 20.53 -2.56
N SER A 166 -4.13 19.33 -2.53
CA SER A 166 -2.99 18.97 -3.39
C SER A 166 -3.38 18.71 -4.85
N PHE A 167 -4.68 18.58 -5.16
CA PHE A 167 -5.21 18.36 -6.51
C PHE A 167 -5.93 19.59 -7.10
N LYS A 168 -5.78 20.77 -6.46
CA LYS A 168 -6.30 22.05 -6.96
C LYS A 168 -5.19 22.84 -7.64
#